data_AF-A0A286XTY9-F1
#
_entry.id   AF-A0A286XTY9-F1
#
_cell.length_a   1.000
_cell.length_b   1.000
_cell.length_c   1.000
_cell.angle_alpha   90.00
_cell.angle_beta   90.00
_cell.angle_gamma   90.00
#
_symmetry.space_group_name_H-M   'P 1'
#
loop_
_entity.id
_entity.type
_entity.pdbx_description
1 polymer ?
#
loop_
_entity_poly.entity_id
_entity_poly.type
_entity_poly.pdbx_seq_one_letter_code
_entity_poly.pdbx_strand_id
1 'polypeptide(L)'
;MAQENTRQTRDRGAARSKVEKARPPTVPVPQVDIVPGRLSEAEWIALLVLEEGEDVVGDIVADLLDRVMKAAFQDYLSQQVGPGLGFRDLARPPAPPRLSPSLAPAVHPVHC
;
A
#
# COMPACT_ATOMS: atom_id res chain seq x y z
N MET A 1 15.49 10.53 -89.82
CA MET A 1 16.96 10.51 -89.62
C MET A 1 17.13 10.47 -88.10
N ALA A 2 17.44 9.31 -87.52
CA ALA A 2 18.80 8.79 -87.27
C ALA A 2 19.48 9.55 -86.11
N GLN A 3 20.10 8.94 -85.10
CA GLN A 3 20.53 7.53 -84.87
C GLN A 3 19.96 7.06 -83.48
N GLU A 4 19.82 5.80 -83.05
CA GLU A 4 20.66 4.57 -83.13
C GLU A 4 22.02 4.66 -82.39
N ASN A 5 22.53 3.64 -81.69
CA ASN A 5 22.02 2.29 -81.31
C ASN A 5 22.20 2.16 -79.75
N THR A 6 22.80 1.21 -78.99
CA THR A 6 23.30 -0.18 -79.12
C THR A 6 23.46 -0.85 -77.72
N ARG A 7 22.65 -1.88 -77.41
CA ARG A 7 22.91 -2.98 -76.41
C ARG A 7 22.90 -2.50 -74.92
N GLN A 8 22.83 -3.31 -73.86
CA GLN A 8 23.19 -4.72 -73.60
C GLN A 8 22.40 -5.22 -72.34
N THR A 9 21.45 -6.18 -72.36
CA THR A 9 21.54 -7.66 -72.49
C THR A 9 21.19 -8.40 -71.17
N ARG A 10 20.44 -9.53 -71.26
CA ARG A 10 20.08 -10.51 -70.18
C ARG A 10 19.18 -9.94 -69.06
N ASP A 11 17.90 -10.31 -68.96
CA ASP A 11 17.34 -11.67 -68.83
C ASP A 11 18.11 -12.56 -67.84
N ARG A 12 17.58 -12.63 -66.61
CA ARG A 12 17.72 -13.72 -65.63
C ARG A 12 16.84 -13.42 -64.42
N GLY A 13 16.04 -14.40 -63.96
CA GLY A 13 15.46 -14.36 -62.61
C GLY A 13 13.95 -14.50 -62.49
N ALA A 14 13.31 -15.44 -63.20
CA ALA A 14 11.98 -15.92 -62.82
C ALA A 14 12.09 -16.72 -61.49
N ALA A 15 12.07 -16.03 -60.36
CA ALA A 15 12.18 -16.62 -59.03
C ALA A 15 11.22 -15.98 -58.03
N ARG A 16 10.54 -16.85 -57.28
CA ARG A 16 9.63 -16.64 -56.14
C ARG A 16 9.99 -15.39 -55.31
N SER A 17 9.02 -14.59 -54.86
CA SER A 17 8.05 -15.08 -53.87
C SER A 17 6.72 -14.33 -53.83
N LYS A 18 5.61 -15.04 -54.12
CA LYS A 18 4.29 -14.70 -53.56
C LYS A 18 4.19 -15.32 -52.17
N VAL A 19 4.72 -14.65 -51.16
CA VAL A 19 4.35 -14.86 -49.75
C VAL A 19 3.79 -13.53 -49.25
N GLU A 20 2.51 -13.30 -49.56
CA GLU A 20 1.72 -12.37 -48.77
C GLU A 20 1.57 -12.99 -47.39
N LYS A 21 2.42 -12.55 -46.46
CA LYS A 21 2.49 -13.08 -45.11
C LYS A 21 1.24 -12.64 -44.36
N ALA A 22 0.18 -13.43 -44.47
CA ALA A 22 -1.16 -13.14 -43.97
C ALA A 22 -1.09 -12.52 -42.57
N ARG A 23 -1.28 -11.19 -42.53
CA ARG A 23 -1.23 -10.42 -41.28
C ARG A 23 -2.39 -10.93 -40.41
N PRO A 24 -2.14 -11.40 -39.17
CA PRO A 24 -3.22 -11.81 -38.27
C PRO A 24 -4.29 -10.72 -38.22
N PRO A 25 -5.59 -11.10 -38.23
CA PRO A 25 -6.68 -10.13 -38.25
C PRO A 25 -6.46 -9.15 -37.11
N THR A 26 -6.15 -7.90 -37.46
CA THR A 26 -5.81 -6.87 -36.48
C THR A 26 -7.11 -6.43 -35.86
N VAL A 27 -7.53 -7.16 -34.81
CA VAL A 27 -8.58 -6.74 -33.90
C VAL A 27 -8.24 -5.30 -33.50
N PRO A 28 -9.14 -4.33 -33.75
CA PRO A 28 -8.89 -2.96 -33.33
C PRO A 28 -8.89 -2.94 -31.81
N VAL A 29 -7.68 -2.90 -31.22
CA VAL A 29 -7.51 -2.61 -29.80
C VAL A 29 -8.15 -1.23 -29.56
N PRO A 30 -9.12 -1.11 -28.64
CA PRO A 30 -9.70 0.19 -28.32
C PRO A 30 -8.59 1.16 -27.90
N GLN A 31 -8.36 2.19 -28.72
CA GLN A 31 -7.37 3.23 -28.42
C GLN A 31 -7.98 4.19 -27.39
N VAL A 32 -8.06 3.72 -26.14
CA VAL A 32 -8.31 4.56 -24.98
C VAL A 32 -7.06 5.41 -24.78
N ASP A 33 -7.21 6.74 -24.85
CA ASP A 33 -6.11 7.68 -24.69
C ASP A 33 -5.77 7.85 -23.20
N ILE A 34 -5.09 6.85 -22.65
CA ILE A 34 -4.68 6.81 -21.24
C ILE A 34 -3.48 7.74 -21.04
N VAL A 35 -3.76 9.03 -20.88
CA VAL A 35 -2.77 10.06 -20.54
C VAL A 35 -2.34 9.87 -19.08
N PRO A 36 -1.04 9.65 -18.78
CA PRO A 36 -0.56 9.48 -17.40
C PRO A 36 -0.94 10.66 -16.49
N GLY A 37 -1.53 10.37 -15.34
CA GLY A 37 -2.04 11.38 -14.41
C GLY A 37 -3.39 11.99 -14.80
N ARG A 38 -4.10 11.42 -15.80
CA ARG A 38 -5.51 11.66 -16.06
C ARG A 38 -6.32 10.41 -15.81
N LEU A 39 -7.53 10.61 -15.29
CA LEU A 39 -8.58 9.61 -15.17
C LEU A 39 -9.57 9.83 -16.33
N SER A 40 -10.12 8.75 -16.86
CA SER A 40 -11.34 8.83 -17.67
C SER A 40 -12.55 9.21 -16.79
N GLU A 41 -13.63 9.65 -17.44
CA GLU A 41 -14.89 9.98 -16.75
C GLU A 41 -15.44 8.80 -15.93
N ALA A 42 -15.30 7.57 -16.44
CA ALA A 42 -15.72 6.36 -15.73
C ALA A 42 -14.87 6.07 -14.48
N GLU A 43 -13.56 6.28 -14.53
CA GLU A 43 -12.66 6.10 -13.38
C GLU A 43 -12.88 7.20 -12.33
N TRP A 44 -13.15 8.44 -12.76
CA TRP A 44 -13.51 9.54 -11.87
C TRP A 44 -14.84 9.30 -11.15
N ILE A 45 -15.88 8.88 -11.87
CA ILE A 45 -17.19 8.50 -11.28
C ILE A 45 -17.04 7.31 -10.32
N ALA A 46 -16.21 6.33 -10.66
CA ALA A 46 -15.94 5.18 -9.77
C ALA A 46 -15.26 5.58 -8.44
N LEU A 47 -14.44 6.64 -8.44
CA LEU A 47 -13.86 7.19 -7.20
C LEU A 47 -14.89 7.95 -6.36
N LEU A 48 -15.77 8.75 -6.97
CA LEU A 48 -16.85 9.44 -6.25
C LEU A 48 -17.82 8.45 -5.57
N VAL A 49 -18.12 7.33 -6.23
CA VAL A 49 -18.94 6.24 -5.66
C VAL A 49 -18.20 5.48 -4.55
N LEU A 50 -16.86 5.51 -4.53
CA LEU A 50 -16.07 4.97 -3.42
C LEU A 50 -16.12 5.91 -2.21
N GLU A 51 -15.94 7.21 -2.44
CA GLU A 51 -15.97 8.29 -1.44
C GLU A 51 -17.32 8.32 -0.69
N GLU A 52 -18.45 8.22 -1.40
CA GLU A 52 -19.80 8.10 -0.79
C GLU A 52 -19.94 6.85 0.11
N GLY A 53 -19.13 5.82 -0.11
CA GLY A 53 -19.06 4.63 0.75
C GLY A 53 -18.23 4.81 2.03
N GLU A 54 -17.33 5.80 2.09
CA GLU A 54 -16.44 6.01 3.24
C GLU A 54 -17.18 6.65 4.44
N ASP A 55 -18.14 7.53 4.19
CA ASP A 55 -18.98 8.15 5.26
C ASP A 55 -19.69 7.08 6.11
N VAL A 56 -20.23 6.03 5.47
CA VAL A 56 -20.90 4.91 6.15
C VAL A 56 -19.93 4.11 7.02
N VAL A 57 -18.65 3.99 6.60
CA VAL A 57 -17.59 3.38 7.42
C VAL A 57 -17.22 4.30 8.59
N GLY A 58 -17.19 5.62 8.37
CA GLY A 58 -17.02 6.63 9.41
C GLY A 58 -18.06 6.52 10.52
N ASP A 59 -19.34 6.46 10.16
CA ASP A 59 -20.46 6.24 11.10
C ASP A 59 -20.28 4.95 11.91
N ILE A 60 -19.96 3.82 11.25
CA ILE A 60 -19.75 2.52 11.92
C ILE A 60 -18.57 2.60 12.92
N VAL A 61 -17.48 3.29 12.57
CA VAL A 61 -16.32 3.48 13.47
C VAL A 61 -16.66 4.39 14.63
N ALA A 62 -17.40 5.48 14.41
CA ALA A 62 -17.85 6.39 15.47
C ALA A 62 -18.78 5.67 16.47
N ASP A 63 -19.74 4.90 15.97
CA ASP A 63 -20.70 4.17 16.78
C ASP A 63 -20.04 3.03 17.58
N LEU A 64 -19.02 2.37 17.01
CA LEU A 64 -18.18 1.41 17.74
C LEU A 64 -17.34 2.09 18.84
N LEU A 65 -16.71 3.23 18.52
CA LEU A 65 -15.85 3.96 19.45
C LEU A 65 -16.63 4.50 20.65
N ASP A 66 -17.82 5.06 20.42
CA ASP A 66 -18.75 5.50 21.47
C ASP A 66 -19.14 4.36 22.42
N ARG A 67 -19.51 3.18 21.88
CA ARG A 67 -19.83 1.98 22.66
C ARG A 67 -18.64 1.52 23.51
N VAL A 68 -17.43 1.47 22.93
CA VAL A 68 -16.20 1.08 23.64
C VAL A 68 -15.87 2.08 24.75
N MET A 69 -15.94 3.38 24.49
CA MET A 69 -15.68 4.42 25.49
C MET A 69 -16.70 4.40 26.63
N LYS A 70 -17.99 4.19 26.33
CA LYS A 70 -19.05 4.02 27.34
C LYS A 70 -18.82 2.79 28.22
N ALA A 71 -18.48 1.64 27.62
CA ALA A 71 -18.19 0.41 28.37
C ALA A 71 -16.96 0.58 29.27
N ALA A 72 -15.83 1.04 28.72
CA ALA A 72 -14.60 1.25 29.48
C ALA A 72 -14.77 2.27 30.64
N PHE A 73 -15.59 3.31 30.44
CA PHE A 73 -15.90 4.26 31.50
C PHE A 73 -16.84 3.66 32.58
N GLN A 74 -17.80 2.81 32.20
CA GLN A 74 -18.64 2.08 33.17
C GLN A 74 -17.82 1.07 33.98
N ASP A 75 -16.88 0.35 33.36
CA ASP A 75 -15.96 -0.54 34.06
C ASP A 75 -15.03 0.23 35.01
N TYR A 76 -14.50 1.37 34.58
CA TYR A 76 -13.67 2.25 35.40
C TYR A 76 -14.43 2.79 36.62
N LEU A 77 -15.69 3.22 36.45
CA LEU A 77 -16.55 3.62 37.56
C LEU A 77 -16.90 2.44 38.47
N SER A 78 -17.25 1.28 37.92
CA SER A 78 -17.64 0.10 38.71
C SER A 78 -16.52 -0.38 39.64
N GLN A 79 -15.26 -0.24 39.23
CA GLN A 79 -14.07 -0.50 40.07
C GLN A 79 -13.90 0.51 41.22
N GLN A 80 -14.62 1.64 41.23
CA GLN A 80 -14.54 2.69 42.25
C GLN A 80 -15.75 2.72 43.21
N VAL A 81 -16.90 2.15 42.87
CA VAL A 81 -18.11 2.15 43.74
C VAL A 81 -18.10 1.00 44.77
N GLY A 82 -17.01 0.24 44.88
CA GLY A 82 -16.83 -0.78 45.92
C GLY A 82 -16.68 -0.18 47.32
N PRO A 83 -17.40 -0.66 48.35
CA PRO A 83 -17.39 -0.08 49.70
C PRO A 83 -16.11 -0.43 50.50
N GLY A 84 -14.99 0.20 50.13
CA GLY A 84 -13.73 0.21 50.88
C GLY A 84 -12.71 -0.86 50.43
N LEU A 85 -11.42 -0.50 50.55
CA LEU A 85 -10.23 -1.29 50.17
C LEU A 85 -10.11 -1.56 48.65
N GLY A 86 -9.19 -0.87 47.95
CA GLY A 86 -8.89 -1.23 46.55
C GLY A 86 -7.83 -0.39 45.80
N PHE A 87 -7.72 0.92 46.07
CA PHE A 87 -6.86 1.85 45.30
C PHE A 87 -5.35 1.73 45.65
N ARG A 88 -4.76 0.52 45.61
CA ARG A 88 -3.34 0.29 45.95
C ARG A 88 -2.51 -0.48 44.93
N ASP A 89 -3.10 -1.29 44.06
CA ASP A 89 -2.32 -2.22 43.22
C ASP A 89 -2.24 -1.87 41.71
N LEU A 90 -3.14 -1.04 41.16
CA LEU A 90 -3.06 -0.61 39.75
C LEU A 90 -2.21 0.67 39.52
N ALA A 91 -1.95 1.43 40.58
CA ALA A 91 -1.16 2.67 40.54
C ALA A 91 0.31 2.50 41.01
N ARG A 92 0.73 1.26 41.30
CA ARG A 92 2.09 0.96 41.75
C ARG A 92 2.95 0.56 40.54
N PRO A 93 3.96 1.37 40.13
CA PRO A 93 4.89 0.94 39.09
C PRO A 93 5.65 -0.31 39.55
N PRO A 94 6.03 -1.22 38.62
CA PRO A 94 6.80 -2.41 38.97
C PRO A 94 8.09 -1.97 39.67
N ALA A 95 8.37 -2.57 40.83
CA ALA A 95 9.57 -2.25 41.58
C ALA A 95 10.81 -2.56 40.71
N PRO A 96 11.79 -1.64 40.58
CA PRO A 96 12.97 -1.90 39.77
C PRO A 96 13.69 -3.13 40.30
N PRO A 97 14.29 -3.97 39.42
CA PRO A 97 15.00 -5.16 39.85
C PRO A 97 16.09 -4.75 40.83
N ARG A 98 16.08 -5.35 42.03
CA ARG A 98 17.11 -5.10 43.04
C ARG A 98 18.44 -5.61 42.49
N LEU A 99 19.28 -4.69 42.01
CA LEU A 99 20.66 -4.98 41.67
C LEU A 99 21.33 -5.57 42.91
N SER A 100 21.79 -6.82 42.81
CA SER A 100 22.50 -7.50 43.88
C SER A 100 23.71 -6.66 44.31
N PRO A 101 23.97 -6.46 45.62
CA PRO A 101 25.15 -5.76 46.12
C PRO A 101 26.40 -6.65 45.98
N SER A 102 26.72 -7.04 44.75
CA SER A 102 27.71 -8.05 44.39
C SER A 102 28.69 -7.55 43.33
N LEU A 103 29.02 -6.25 43.35
CA LEU A 103 30.28 -5.75 42.82
C LEU A 103 30.68 -4.41 43.48
N ALA A 104 30.96 -4.46 44.78
CA ALA A 104 31.82 -3.43 45.38
C ALA A 104 33.25 -3.66 44.87
N PRO A 105 33.90 -2.70 44.19
CA PRO A 105 35.31 -2.84 43.84
C PRO A 105 36.12 -2.88 45.15
N ALA A 106 36.95 -3.91 45.31
CA ALA A 106 37.84 -4.04 46.45
C ALA A 106 38.96 -2.99 46.37
N VAL A 107 38.69 -1.78 46.87
CA VAL A 107 39.71 -0.74 47.06
C VAL A 107 40.62 -1.19 48.20
N HIS A 108 41.66 -1.94 47.84
CA HIS A 108 42.74 -2.25 48.79
C HIS A 108 43.41 -0.95 49.25
N PRO A 109 43.61 -0.73 50.55
CA PRO A 109 44.34 0.43 51.03
C PRO A 109 45.80 0.30 50.59
N VAL A 110 46.28 1.24 49.78
CA VAL A 110 47.71 1.40 49.53
C VAL A 110 48.32 1.93 50.82
N HIS A 111 49.11 1.09 51.49
CA HIS A 111 49.84 1.48 52.68
C HIS A 111 51.06 2.34 52.28
N CYS A 112 51.22 3.48 52.95
CA CYS A 112 52.50 4.17 53.08
C CYS A 112 53.24 3.69 54.33
#